data_AF-A0A7C0XBR0-F1
#
_entry.id   AF-A0A7C0XBR0-F1
#
_cell.length_a   1.000
_cell.length_b   1.000
_cell.length_c   1.000
_cell.angle_alpha   90.00
_cell.angle_beta   90.00
_cell.angle_gamma   90.00
#
_symmetry.space_group_name_H-M   'P 1'
#
loop_
_entity.id
_entity.type
_entity.pdbx_description
1 polymer ?
#
loop_
_entity_poly.entity_id
_entity_poly.type
_entity_poly.pdbx_seq_one_letter_code
_entity_poly.pdbx_strand_id
1 'polypeptide(L)' 'MKIAYDTDIPTTLYPSIKKVIKESIKTPCSCGCDEIYVSLQEENRIDVKCYDCGTSFFELEVEVDEETIDH' A
#
# COMPACT_ATOMS: atom_id res chain seq x y z
N MET A 1 -5.21 -8.60 9.73
CA MET A 1 -5.02 -7.86 8.47
C MET A 1 -4.04 -8.56 7.54
N LYS A 2 -4.54 -9.04 6.40
CA LYS A 2 -3.73 -9.44 5.24
C LYS A 2 -3.55 -8.25 4.30
N ILE A 3 -2.44 -8.21 3.55
CA ILE A 3 -2.15 -7.12 2.60
C ILE A 3 -1.71 -7.75 1.28
N ALA A 4 -2.45 -7.45 0.22
CA ALA A 4 -2.11 -7.74 -1.16
C ALA A 4 -1.58 -6.47 -1.83
N TYR A 5 -0.60 -6.63 -2.72
CA TYR A 5 0.02 -5.53 -3.44
C TYR A 5 -0.20 -5.74 -4.93
N ASP A 6 -0.31 -4.65 -5.66
CA ASP A 6 -0.23 -4.66 -7.10
C ASP A 6 1.13 -5.24 -7.56
N THR A 7 1.12 -5.95 -8.68
CA THR A 7 2.32 -6.60 -9.24
C THR A 7 3.37 -5.60 -9.68
N ASP A 8 2.95 -4.37 -9.98
CA ASP A 8 3.82 -3.28 -10.43
C ASP A 8 4.53 -2.57 -9.27
N ILE A 9 4.14 -2.82 -8.01
CA ILE A 9 4.81 -2.23 -6.84
C ILE A 9 6.08 -3.04 -6.54
N PRO A 10 7.26 -2.39 -6.47
CA PRO A 10 8.51 -3.09 -6.17
C PRO A 10 8.48 -3.67 -4.75
N THR A 11 8.88 -4.95 -4.64
CA THR A 11 8.87 -5.69 -3.37
C THR A 11 9.75 -5.09 -2.28
N THR A 12 10.73 -4.25 -2.66
CA THR A 12 11.57 -3.47 -1.74
C THR A 12 10.79 -2.46 -0.92
N LEU A 13 9.67 -1.95 -1.44
CA LEU A 13 8.79 -1.00 -0.75
C LEU A 13 7.77 -1.68 0.16
N TYR A 14 7.50 -2.97 -0.02
CA TYR A 14 6.53 -3.73 0.78
C TYR A 14 6.72 -3.58 2.30
N PRO A 15 7.93 -3.71 2.89
CA PRO A 15 8.10 -3.53 4.32
C PRO A 15 7.72 -2.14 4.81
N SER A 16 8.07 -1.08 4.06
CA SER A 16 7.76 0.31 4.38
C SER A 16 6.26 0.57 4.31
N ILE A 17 5.61 0.18 3.21
CA ILE A 17 4.17 0.31 3.01
C ILE A 17 3.40 -0.48 4.08
N LYS A 18 3.81 -1.72 4.34
CA LYS A 18 3.20 -2.58 5.38
C LYS A 18 3.23 -1.93 6.75
N LYS A 19 4.32 -1.26 7.10
CA LYS A 19 4.46 -0.56 8.38
C LYS A 19 3.44 0.56 8.48
N VAL A 20 3.37 1.44 7.48
CA VAL A 20 2.41 2.55 7.41
C VAL A 20 0.97 2.03 7.50
N ILE A 21 0.61 0.99 6.74
CA ILE A 21 -0.73 0.39 6.77
C ILE A 21 -1.10 -0.10 8.18
N LYS A 22 -0.18 -0.79 8.88
CA LYS A 22 -0.42 -1.26 10.25
C LYS A 22 -0.50 -0.14 11.28
N GLU A 23 0.18 0.97 11.03
CA GLU A 23 0.13 2.14 11.90
C GLU A 23 -1.17 2.93 11.71
N SER A 24 -1.62 3.09 10.47
CA SER A 24 -2.82 3.85 10.11
C SER A 24 -4.13 3.06 10.26
N ILE A 25 -4.16 1.78 9.89
CA ILE A 25 -5.37 0.95 9.91
C ILE A 25 -5.36 0.06 11.15
N LYS A 26 -6.18 0.43 12.14
CA LYS A 26 -6.34 -0.32 13.40
C LYS A 26 -7.55 -1.25 13.44
N THR A 27 -8.52 -1.00 12.58
CA THR A 27 -9.80 -1.72 12.54
C THR A 27 -10.09 -2.22 11.13
N PRO A 28 -10.85 -3.32 10.96
CA PRO A 28 -11.28 -3.77 9.65
C PRO A 28 -12.10 -2.71 8.93
N CYS A 29 -12.27 -2.88 7.62
CA CYS A 29 -13.15 -2.02 6.84
C CYS A 29 -14.58 -2.08 7.38
N SER A 30 -15.36 -1.01 7.19
CA SER A 30 -16.78 -0.96 7.55
C SER A 30 -17.63 -2.04 6.86
N CYS A 31 -17.17 -2.62 5.74
CA CYS A 31 -17.81 -3.76 5.11
C CYS A 31 -17.57 -5.11 5.84
N GLY A 32 -16.69 -5.12 6.85
CA GLY A 32 -16.31 -6.32 7.61
C GLY A 32 -15.08 -7.05 7.07
N CYS A 33 -14.50 -6.62 5.94
CA CYS A 33 -13.28 -7.20 5.40
C CYS A 33 -12.04 -6.72 6.16
N ASP A 34 -11.15 -7.66 6.48
CA ASP A 34 -9.86 -7.44 7.17
C ASP A 34 -8.66 -7.58 6.20
N GLU A 35 -8.92 -7.53 4.89
CA GLU A 35 -7.90 -7.61 3.84
C GLU A 35 -7.76 -6.26 3.11
N ILE A 36 -6.51 -5.84 2.94
CA ILE A 36 -6.12 -4.60 2.30
C ILE A 36 -5.50 -4.91 0.94
N TYR A 37 -5.84 -4.09 -0.04
CA TYR A 37 -5.22 -4.07 -1.35
C TYR A 37 -4.49 -2.75 -1.57
N VAL A 38 -3.22 -2.82 -1.95
CA VAL A 38 -2.40 -1.66 -2.30
C VAL A 38 -2.31 -1.59 -3.81
N SER A 39 -2.94 -0.59 -4.38
CA SER A 39 -3.02 -0.36 -5.82
C SER A 39 -2.02 0.72 -6.21
N LEU A 40 -1.17 0.47 -7.21
CA LEU A 40 -0.42 1.54 -7.86
C LEU A 40 -1.41 2.33 -8.74
N GLN A 41 -1.44 3.65 -8.61
CA GLN A 41 -2.34 4.53 -9.36
C GLN A 41 -1.57 5.36 -10.39
N GLU A 42 -0.55 6.07 -9.92
CA GLU A 42 0.35 6.91 -10.71
C GLU A 42 1.80 6.45 -10.47
N GLU A 43 2.77 6.98 -11.22
CA GLU A 43 4.20 6.54 -11.22
C GLU A 43 4.78 6.35 -9.81
N ASN A 44 4.36 7.20 -8.87
CA ASN A 44 4.83 7.21 -7.48
C ASN A 44 3.67 7.29 -6.48
N ARG A 45 2.45 6.91 -6.84
CA ARG A 45 1.28 7.01 -5.94
C ARG A 45 0.60 5.67 -5.75
N ILE A 46 0.43 5.30 -4.49
CA ILE A 46 -0.33 4.12 -4.10
C ILE A 46 -1.65 4.53 -3.41
N ASP A 47 -2.69 3.76 -3.69
CA ASP A 47 -3.99 3.82 -3.04
C ASP A 47 -4.14 2.57 -2.16
N VAL A 48 -4.32 2.79 -0.85
CA VAL A 48 -4.54 1.74 0.13
C VAL A 48 -6.05 1.60 0.33
N LYS A 49 -6.63 0.51 -0.18
CA LYS A 49 -8.08 0.29 -0.18
C LYS A 49 -8.46 -1.08 0.36
N CYS A 50 -9.74 -1.23 0.69
CA CYS A 50 -10.31 -2.52 1.07
C CYS A 50 -10.29 -3.46 -0.13
N TYR A 51 -9.82 -4.69 0.07
CA TYR A 51 -9.75 -5.69 -1.00
C TYR A 51 -11.15 -6.07 -1.54
N ASP A 52 -12.16 -6.06 -0.67
CA ASP A 52 -13.51 -6.55 -1.00
C ASP A 52 -14.43 -5.45 -1.57
N CYS A 53 -14.61 -4.34 -0.85
CA CYS A 53 -15.53 -3.29 -1.26
C CYS A 53 -14.86 -2.12 -2.02
N GLY A 54 -13.53 -2.14 -2.15
CA GLY A 54 -12.77 -1.09 -2.85
C GLY A 54 -12.74 0.27 -2.16
N THR A 55 -13.27 0.40 -0.93
CA THR A 55 -13.21 1.67 -0.18
C THR A 55 -11.76 2.05 0.12
N SER A 56 -11.34 3.22 -0.36
CA SER A 56 -10.02 3.79 -0.05
C SER A 56 -9.93 4.19 1.41
N PHE A 57 -8.85 3.78 2.07
CA PHE A 57 -8.49 4.22 3.42
C PHE A 57 -7.67 5.50 3.37
N PHE A 58 -6.64 5.52 2.52
CA PHE A 58 -5.77 6.68 2.28
C PHE A 58 -4.91 6.43 1.04
N GLU A 59 -4.30 7.51 0.57
CA GLU A 59 -3.35 7.49 -0.54
C GLU A 59 -1.98 7.93 -0.03
N LEU A 60 -0.91 7.43 -0.65
CA LEU A 60 0.46 7.72 -0.26
C LEU A 60 1.32 7.92 -1.51
N GLU A 61 2.13 8.96 -1.50
CA GLU A 61 3.22 9.12 -2.46
C GLU A 61 4.43 8.32 -1.97
N VAL A 62 5.02 7.51 -2.86
CA VAL A 62 6.19 6.67 -2.61
C VAL A 62 7.35 7.15 -3.48
N GLU A 63 8.46 7.53 -2.86
CA GLU A 63 9.69 7.83 -3.57
C GLU A 63 10.35 6.48 -3.94
N VAL A 64 10.23 6.05 -5.19
CA VAL A 64 11.11 5.03 -5.74
C VAL A 64 12.47 5.67 -5.98
N ASP A 65 13.33 5.62 -4.96
CA ASP A 65 14.69 6.10 -5.07
C ASP A 65 15.45 5.24 -6.10
N GLU A 66 15.77 5.81 -7.26
CA GLU A 66 16.55 5.15 -8.32
C GLU A 66 18.07 5.21 -8.06
N GLU A 67 18.56 5.67 -6.90
CA GLU A 67 19.99 5.98 -6.75
C GLU A 67 20.62 5.54 -5.41
N THR A 68 21.26 4.36 -5.43
CA THR A 68 22.59 4.22 -4.82
C THR A 68 23.49 3.33 -5.69
N ILE A 69 23.90 3.84 -6.87
CA ILE A 69 25.21 3.49 -7.42
C ILE A 69 26.13 4.65 -7.06
N ASP A 70 26.70 4.58 -5.85
CA ASP A 70 27.86 5.40 -5.49
C ASP A 70 29.03 4.89 -6.35
N HIS A 71 29.61 5.81 -7.12
CA HIS A 71 30.57 5.60 -8.21
C HIS A 71 32.02 5.52 -7.68
#